data_AF-A0A7V7KYQ4-F1
#
_entry.id   AF-A0A7V7KYQ4-F1
#
_cell.length_a   1.000
_cell.length_b   1.000
_cell.length_c   1.000
_cell.angle_alpha   90.00
_cell.angle_beta   90.00
_cell.angle_gamma   90.00
#
_symmetry.space_group_name_H-M   'P 1'
#
loop_
_entity.id
_entity.type
_entity.pdbx_description
1 polymer ?
#
loop_
_entity_poly.entity_id
_entity_poly.type
_entity_poly.pdbx_seq_one_letter_code
_entity_poly.pdbx_strand_id
1 'polypeptide(L)'
;MQSTKRYMSIMLTALFLLTTVTSVHAQASMIGTQEVIANEQVSVDREALKSMLSDEAVQEKMASMGVSPDQVEQRINSLTADELAYFNAQLDEAPAGAGILGVIVLFLVIFIITDLLCATNIYKFVNCINR
;
A
#
# COMPACT_ATOMS: atom_id res chain seq x y z
N MET A 1 55.48 45.33 24.29
CA MET A 1 54.01 45.28 24.08
C MET A 1 53.58 44.84 22.67
N GLN A 2 54.47 44.82 21.66
CA GLN A 2 54.15 44.34 20.30
C GLN A 2 54.25 42.81 20.15
N SER A 3 55.23 42.15 20.79
CA SER A 3 55.33 40.68 20.74
C SER A 3 54.14 39.97 21.36
N THR A 4 53.61 40.46 22.49
CA THR A 4 52.43 39.86 23.15
C THR A 4 51.18 39.90 22.26
N LYS A 5 50.97 41.00 21.51
CA LYS A 5 49.88 41.12 20.54
C LYS A 5 50.03 40.18 19.34
N ARG A 6 51.25 39.91 18.88
CA ARG A 6 51.53 38.94 17.80
C ARG A 6 51.23 37.51 18.24
N TYR A 7 51.65 37.12 19.44
CA TYR A 7 51.32 35.79 19.99
C TYR A 7 49.81 35.61 20.20
N MET A 8 49.13 36.64 20.71
CA MET A 8 47.69 36.61 20.89
C MET A 8 46.94 36.48 19.56
N SER A 9 47.40 37.20 18.51
CA SER A 9 46.80 37.13 17.18
C SER A 9 46.98 35.75 16.53
N ILE A 10 48.17 35.14 16.65
CA ILE A 10 48.45 33.80 16.09
C ILE A 10 47.60 32.74 16.80
N MET A 11 47.44 32.87 18.12
CA MET A 11 46.62 31.94 18.90
C MET A 11 45.13 32.04 18.52
N LEU A 12 44.64 33.26 18.25
CA LEU A 12 43.25 33.47 17.82
C LEU A 12 42.97 32.91 16.42
N THR A 13 43.87 33.11 15.45
CA THR A 13 43.73 32.54 14.10
C THR A 13 43.85 31.03 14.09
N ALA A 14 44.74 30.45 14.91
CA ALA A 14 44.86 28.99 15.05
C ALA A 14 43.57 28.37 15.60
N LEU A 15 42.94 29.02 16.59
CA LEU A 15 41.68 28.56 17.17
C LEU A 15 40.54 28.64 16.14
N PHE A 16 40.47 29.74 15.36
CA PHE A 16 39.48 29.90 14.30
C PHE A 16 39.61 28.83 13.21
N LEU A 17 40.84 28.57 12.75
CA LEU A 17 41.12 27.52 11.76
C LEU A 17 40.69 26.13 12.25
N LEU A 18 40.96 25.82 13.53
CA LEU A 18 40.56 24.53 14.11
C LEU A 18 39.04 24.34 14.13
N THR A 19 38.28 25.42 14.40
CA THR A 19 36.81 25.38 14.42
C THR A 19 36.17 25.34 13.02
N THR A 20 36.84 25.84 11.99
CA THR A 20 36.29 25.79 10.61
C THR A 20 36.38 24.43 9.93
N VAL A 21 37.19 23.49 10.45
CA VAL A 21 37.32 22.14 9.88
C VAL A 21 36.16 21.23 10.29
N THR A 22 35.40 21.59 11.34
CA THR A 22 34.19 20.86 11.72
C THR A 22 32.98 21.26 10.87
N SER A 23 33.21 21.53 9.58
CA SER A 23 32.16 21.71 8.58
C SER A 23 31.10 20.65 8.77
N VAL A 24 29.90 21.14 9.08
CA VAL A 24 28.69 20.40 9.34
C VAL A 24 28.59 19.26 8.35
N HIS A 25 28.67 18.02 8.87
CA HIS A 25 28.16 16.87 8.14
C HIS A 25 26.65 17.13 8.02
N ALA A 26 26.25 17.83 6.97
CA ALA A 26 24.88 17.83 6.55
C ALA A 26 24.59 16.35 6.24
N GLN A 27 23.92 15.69 7.19
CA GLN A 27 23.29 14.40 6.98
C GLN A 27 22.22 14.64 5.92
N ALA A 28 22.65 14.72 4.67
CA ALA A 28 21.79 14.49 3.53
C ALA A 28 21.48 12.99 3.58
N SER A 29 20.58 12.61 4.49
CA SER A 29 19.78 11.43 4.28
C SER A 29 19.16 11.65 2.91
N MET A 30 19.63 10.86 1.94
CA MET A 30 18.93 10.72 0.69
C MET A 30 17.53 10.26 1.11
N ILE A 31 16.53 11.12 1.04
CA ILE A 31 15.15 10.65 0.92
C ILE A 31 15.19 9.86 -0.38
N GLY A 32 15.42 8.56 -0.24
CA GLY A 32 15.48 7.66 -1.38
C GLY A 32 14.16 7.81 -2.09
N THR A 33 14.17 7.80 -3.42
CA THR A 33 12.94 7.75 -4.20
C THR A 33 12.00 6.63 -3.69
N GLN A 34 12.55 5.58 -3.07
CA GLN A 34 11.82 4.56 -2.32
C GLN A 34 10.93 5.10 -1.20
N GLU A 35 11.34 6.10 -0.42
CA GLU A 35 10.55 6.68 0.67
C GLU A 35 9.42 7.57 0.12
N VAL A 36 9.66 8.28 -1.00
CA VAL A 36 8.62 9.03 -1.71
C VAL A 36 7.61 8.08 -2.37
N ILE A 37 8.08 7.03 -3.03
CA ILE A 37 7.23 6.01 -3.65
C ILE A 37 6.42 5.25 -2.59
N ALA A 38 7.03 4.91 -1.45
CA ALA A 38 6.31 4.27 -0.35
C ALA A 38 5.20 5.17 0.20
N ASN A 39 5.45 6.47 0.33
CA ASN A 39 4.44 7.41 0.81
C ASN A 39 3.30 7.64 -0.22
N GLU A 40 3.62 7.61 -1.52
CA GLU A 40 2.63 7.66 -2.60
C GLU A 40 1.78 6.39 -2.64
N GLN A 41 2.40 5.21 -2.50
CA GLN A 41 1.70 3.92 -2.45
C GLN A 41 0.70 3.86 -1.29
N VAL A 42 1.09 4.33 -0.11
CA VAL A 42 0.19 4.39 1.08
C VAL A 42 -1.03 5.27 0.82
N SER A 43 -0.87 6.35 0.06
CA SER A 43 -1.99 7.22 -0.30
C SER A 43 -2.94 6.51 -1.27
N VAL A 44 -2.40 5.88 -2.32
CA VAL A 44 -3.17 5.07 -3.28
C VAL A 44 -3.92 3.93 -2.59
N ASP A 45 -3.25 3.22 -1.68
CA ASP A 45 -3.83 2.11 -0.91
C ASP A 45 -4.99 2.58 -0.01
N ARG A 46 -4.87 3.77 0.58
CA ARG A 46 -5.92 4.38 1.40
C ARG A 46 -7.12 4.78 0.55
N GLU A 47 -6.90 5.40 -0.62
CA GLU A 47 -7.95 5.75 -1.56
C GLU A 47 -8.68 4.49 -2.09
N ALA A 48 -7.97 3.41 -2.38
CA ALA A 48 -8.55 2.15 -2.81
C ALA A 48 -9.51 1.56 -1.77
N LEU A 49 -9.10 1.55 -0.48
CA LEU A 49 -9.96 1.10 0.62
C LEU A 49 -11.19 1.99 0.81
N LYS A 50 -11.06 3.30 0.65
CA LYS A 50 -12.20 4.23 0.69
C LYS A 50 -13.18 3.97 -0.45
N SER A 51 -12.66 3.66 -1.64
CA SER A 51 -13.48 3.26 -2.79
C SER A 51 -14.24 1.96 -2.50
N MET A 52 -13.59 0.94 -1.92
CA MET A 52 -14.28 -0.29 -1.50
C MET A 52 -15.34 -0.05 -0.42
N LEU A 53 -15.08 0.86 0.54
CA LEU A 53 -16.05 1.25 1.55
C LEU A 53 -17.27 1.99 0.97
N SER A 54 -17.11 2.63 -0.19
CA SER A 54 -18.20 3.31 -0.90
C SER A 54 -19.15 2.36 -1.63
N ASP A 55 -18.79 1.07 -1.76
CA ASP A 55 -19.64 0.05 -2.38
C ASP A 55 -20.89 -0.21 -1.54
N GLU A 56 -22.07 -0.14 -2.16
CA GLU A 56 -23.36 -0.30 -1.49
C GLU A 56 -23.48 -1.65 -0.77
N ALA A 57 -22.94 -2.72 -1.35
CA ALA A 57 -22.99 -4.05 -0.73
C ALA A 57 -22.12 -4.13 0.54
N VAL A 58 -21.00 -3.41 0.56
CA VAL A 58 -20.12 -3.31 1.73
C VAL A 58 -20.79 -2.51 2.84
N GLN A 59 -21.43 -1.39 2.48
CA GLN A 59 -22.17 -0.56 3.43
C GLN A 59 -23.35 -1.30 4.05
N GLU A 60 -24.15 -2.01 3.25
CA GLU A 60 -25.26 -2.82 3.75
C GLU A 60 -24.76 -3.92 4.68
N LYS A 61 -23.66 -4.58 4.32
CA LYS A 61 -23.05 -5.61 5.17
C LYS A 61 -22.55 -5.04 6.49
N MET A 62 -21.90 -3.89 6.47
CA MET A 62 -21.43 -3.20 7.69
C MET A 62 -22.58 -2.73 8.57
N ALA A 63 -23.64 -2.18 7.97
CA ALA A 63 -24.86 -1.80 8.67
C ALA A 63 -25.52 -3.01 9.34
N SER A 64 -25.53 -4.18 8.68
CA SER A 64 -26.02 -5.43 9.28
C SER A 64 -25.22 -5.89 10.50
N MET A 65 -23.96 -5.47 10.62
CA MET A 65 -23.08 -5.72 11.76
C MET A 65 -23.10 -4.58 12.80
N GLY A 66 -23.91 -3.53 12.57
CA GLY A 66 -23.99 -2.37 13.46
C GLY A 66 -22.79 -1.42 13.38
N VAL A 67 -21.99 -1.49 12.30
CA VAL A 67 -20.81 -0.65 12.10
C VAL A 67 -21.14 0.48 11.14
N SER A 68 -20.93 1.73 11.56
CA SER A 68 -21.11 2.90 10.70
C SER A 68 -19.91 3.10 9.76
N PRO A 69 -20.10 3.57 8.52
CA PRO A 69 -19.03 3.85 7.57
C PRO A 69 -18.00 4.86 8.10
N ASP A 70 -18.46 5.93 8.78
CA ASP A 70 -17.59 6.97 9.34
C ASP A 70 -16.57 6.41 10.35
N GLN A 71 -16.99 5.42 11.14
CA GLN A 71 -16.11 4.76 12.12
C GLN A 71 -15.00 3.97 11.45
N VAL A 72 -15.26 3.36 10.29
CA VAL A 72 -14.26 2.61 9.53
C VAL A 72 -13.33 3.55 8.79
N GLU A 73 -13.84 4.64 8.22
CA GLU A 73 -13.00 5.66 7.60
C GLU A 73 -12.01 6.26 8.61
N GLN A 74 -12.47 6.56 9.83
CA GLN A 74 -11.59 7.05 10.89
C GLN A 74 -10.49 6.05 11.25
N ARG A 75 -10.79 4.74 11.23
CA ARG A 75 -9.80 3.68 11.46
C ARG A 75 -8.78 3.60 10.31
N ILE A 76 -9.23 3.61 9.06
CA ILE A 76 -8.35 3.62 7.87
C ILE A 76 -7.41 4.85 7.90
N ASN A 77 -7.91 6.00 8.33
CA ASN A 77 -7.10 7.21 8.48
C ASN A 77 -6.12 7.13 9.64
N SER A 78 -6.40 6.33 10.67
CA SER A 78 -5.52 6.12 11.83
C SER A 78 -4.43 5.06 11.62
N LEU A 79 -4.57 4.19 10.60
CA LEU A 79 -3.58 3.15 10.30
C LEU A 79 -2.27 3.76 9.78
N THR A 80 -1.16 3.24 10.28
CA THR A 80 0.18 3.53 9.74
C THR A 80 0.36 2.87 8.37
N ALA A 81 1.37 3.32 7.61
CA ALA A 81 1.70 2.78 6.30
C ALA A 81 1.87 1.25 6.30
N ASP A 82 2.62 0.73 7.28
CA ASP A 82 2.93 -0.69 7.39
C ASP A 82 1.68 -1.52 7.76
N GLU A 83 0.83 -1.00 8.64
CA GLU A 83 -0.42 -1.65 9.02
C GLU A 83 -1.43 -1.68 7.87
N LEU A 84 -1.47 -0.61 7.06
CA LEU A 84 -2.33 -0.52 5.88
C LEU A 84 -1.93 -1.56 4.82
N ALA A 85 -0.63 -1.68 4.55
CA ALA A 85 -0.10 -2.66 3.61
C ALA A 85 -0.38 -4.11 4.07
N TYR A 86 -0.19 -4.38 5.37
CA TYR A 86 -0.53 -5.69 5.94
C TYR A 86 -2.03 -5.99 5.87
N PHE A 87 -2.87 -5.00 6.15
CA PHE A 87 -4.32 -5.15 6.06
C PHE A 87 -4.80 -5.42 4.63
N ASN A 88 -4.27 -4.69 3.65
CA ASN A 88 -4.56 -4.92 2.23
C ASN A 88 -4.16 -6.33 1.78
N ALA A 89 -2.97 -6.80 2.16
CA ALA A 89 -2.54 -8.16 1.84
C ALA A 89 -3.50 -9.22 2.40
N GLN A 90 -4.10 -8.97 3.57
CA GLN A 90 -5.05 -9.87 4.21
C GLN A 90 -6.44 -9.83 3.54
N LEU A 91 -6.85 -8.68 2.99
CA LEU A 91 -8.06 -8.55 2.18
C LEU A 91 -7.92 -9.24 0.82
N ASP A 92 -6.74 -9.20 0.21
CA ASP A 92 -6.44 -9.92 -1.04
C ASP A 92 -6.48 -11.44 -0.86
N GLU A 93 -6.11 -11.93 0.33
CA GLU A 93 -6.24 -13.36 0.70
C GLU A 93 -7.68 -13.75 1.04
N ALA A 94 -8.54 -12.81 1.42
CA ALA A 94 -9.96 -13.08 1.59
C ALA A 94 -10.56 -13.40 0.22
N PRO A 95 -11.34 -14.49 0.07
CA PRO A 95 -11.78 -14.94 -1.25
C PRO A 95 -12.71 -13.90 -1.91
N ALA A 96 -12.11 -13.03 -2.73
CA ALA A 96 -12.75 -12.04 -3.59
C ALA A 96 -13.49 -12.70 -4.77
N GLY A 97 -14.07 -13.89 -4.55
CA GLY A 97 -14.81 -14.67 -5.53
C GLY A 97 -16.27 -14.23 -5.70
N ALA A 98 -16.70 -13.16 -5.03
CA ALA A 98 -18.07 -12.64 -5.10
C ALA A 98 -18.24 -11.45 -6.08
N GLY A 99 -17.20 -11.09 -6.84
CA GLY A 99 -17.30 -10.07 -7.89
C GLY A 99 -17.82 -10.60 -9.22
N ILE A 100 -18.02 -9.70 -10.20
CA ILE A 100 -18.45 -10.06 -11.58
C ILE A 100 -17.55 -11.13 -12.19
N LEU A 101 -16.24 -11.07 -11.95
CA LEU A 101 -15.28 -12.11 -12.38
C LEU A 101 -15.59 -13.48 -11.78
N GLY A 102 -15.94 -13.54 -10.49
CA GLY A 102 -16.32 -14.79 -9.82
C GLY A 102 -17.60 -15.37 -10.41
N VAL A 103 -18.60 -14.54 -10.70
CA VAL A 103 -19.85 -14.95 -11.37
C VAL A 103 -19.56 -15.50 -12.77
N ILE A 104 -18.72 -14.82 -13.56
CA ILE A 104 -18.32 -15.29 -14.91
C ILE A 104 -17.60 -16.65 -14.82
N VAL A 105 -16.65 -16.79 -13.89
CA VAL A 105 -15.91 -18.04 -13.68
C VAL A 105 -16.84 -19.17 -13.23
N LEU A 106 -17.80 -18.90 -12.34
CA LEU A 106 -18.79 -19.86 -11.89
C LEU A 106 -19.60 -20.41 -13.08
N PHE A 107 -20.17 -19.54 -13.91
CA PHE A 107 -20.93 -19.95 -15.09
C PHE A 107 -20.06 -20.72 -16.09
N LEU A 108 -18.81 -20.30 -16.29
CA LEU A 108 -17.86 -21.01 -17.13
C LEU A 108 -17.62 -22.44 -16.63
N VAL A 109 -17.41 -22.64 -15.33
CA VAL A 109 -17.25 -23.99 -14.73
C VAL A 109 -18.52 -24.82 -14.89
N ILE A 110 -19.69 -24.25 -14.60
CA ILE A 110 -20.98 -24.94 -14.77
C ILE A 110 -21.15 -25.39 -16.22
N PHE A 111 -20.96 -24.51 -17.21
CA PHE A 111 -21.12 -24.88 -18.62
C PHE A 111 -20.09 -25.91 -19.09
N ILE A 112 -18.85 -25.86 -18.60
CA ILE A 112 -17.84 -26.89 -18.90
C ILE A 112 -18.31 -28.27 -18.39
N ILE A 113 -18.78 -28.34 -17.13
CA ILE A 113 -19.30 -29.60 -16.56
C ILE A 113 -20.51 -30.10 -17.37
N THR A 114 -21.39 -29.19 -17.78
CA THR A 114 -22.62 -29.53 -18.50
C THR A 114 -22.33 -30.03 -19.93
N ASP A 115 -21.30 -29.50 -20.60
CA ASP A 115 -20.77 -30.01 -21.87
C ASP A 115 -20.10 -31.39 -21.72
N LEU A 116 -19.32 -31.61 -20.65
CA LEU A 116 -18.69 -32.91 -20.37
C LEU A 116 -19.72 -34.03 -20.19
N LEU A 117 -20.86 -33.70 -19.56
CA LEU A 117 -21.99 -34.61 -19.36
C LEU A 117 -22.89 -34.76 -20.60
N CYS A 118 -22.55 -34.12 -21.73
CA CYS A 118 -23.36 -34.09 -22.96
C CYS A 118 -24.75 -33.48 -22.79
N ALA A 119 -24.99 -32.69 -21.75
CA ALA A 119 -26.26 -31.99 -21.56
C ALA A 119 -26.32 -30.71 -22.41
N THR A 120 -25.16 -30.11 -22.72
CA THR A 120 -25.01 -28.98 -23.67
C THR A 120 -23.90 -29.22 -24.69
N ASN A 121 -23.78 -28.32 -25.68
CA ASN A 121 -22.62 -28.22 -26.58
C ASN A 121 -22.30 -26.74 -26.86
N ILE A 122 -21.70 -26.06 -25.89
CA ILE A 122 -21.35 -24.64 -25.97
C ILE A 122 -19.89 -24.45 -26.39
N TYR A 123 -18.99 -25.33 -25.95
CA TYR A 123 -17.55 -25.24 -26.14
C TYR A 123 -17.04 -26.37 -27.03
N LYS A 124 -16.51 -26.01 -28.21
CA LYS A 124 -15.98 -26.98 -29.20
C LYS A 124 -14.77 -27.78 -28.74
N PHE A 125 -14.13 -27.37 -27.65
CA PHE A 125 -12.97 -28.04 -27.08
C PHE A 125 -13.32 -29.03 -25.96
N VAL A 126 -14.59 -29.06 -25.50
CA VAL A 126 -15.05 -29.98 -24.45
C VAL A 126 -15.67 -31.21 -25.11
N ASN A 127 -15.15 -32.39 -24.77
CA ASN A 127 -15.63 -33.66 -25.30
C ASN A 127 -16.46 -34.40 -24.25
N CYS A 128 -17.54 -35.02 -24.70
CA CYS A 128 -18.37 -35.92 -23.93
C CYS A 128 -17.57 -37.05 -23.26
N ILE A 129 -17.70 -37.19 -21.94
CA ILE A 129 -17.02 -38.26 -21.19
C ILE A 129 -17.74 -39.62 -21.31
N ASN A 130 -19.06 -39.60 -21.44
CA ASN A 130 -19.88 -40.81 -21.48
C ASN A 130 -20.08 -41.35 -22.91
N ARG A 131 -19.01 -41.35 -23.71
CA ARG A 131 -19.02 -41.89 -25.07
C ARG A 131 -18.33 -43.24 -25.15
#